data_AF-A0A9P9YRE3-F1
#
_entry.id   AF-A0A9P9YRE3-F1
#
_cell.length_a   1.000
_cell.length_b   1.000
_cell.length_c   1.000
_cell.angle_alpha   90.00
_cell.angle_beta   90.00
_cell.angle_gamma   90.00
#
_symmetry.space_group_name_H-M   'P 1'
#
loop_
_entity.id
_entity.type
_entity.pdbx_description
1 polymer ?
#
loop_
_entity_poly.entity_id
_entity_poly.type
_entity_poly.pdbx_seq_one_letter_code
_entity_poly.pdbx_strand_id
1 'polypeptide(L)'
;MSLMKKVHEKIIGLGRKRERRFLRNTSMDVLKYVISDSNLPWWTKLYFTIIFALVVLVAVNLAVGIYNKWDSTPVIIGISSTMTPINQIPFPAITVCNMNQAKKSKVQHLKPGSLGYA
;
A
#
# COMPACT_ATOMS: atom_id res chain seq x y z
N MET A 1 38.75 16.97 33.81
CA MET A 1 38.11 15.89 33.01
C MET A 1 37.04 15.06 33.75
N SER A 2 36.96 15.08 35.10
CA SER A 2 35.94 14.30 35.84
C SER A 2 34.55 14.97 35.92
N LEU A 3 34.47 16.30 35.79
CA LEU A 3 33.21 17.05 35.86
C LEU A 3 32.30 16.77 34.65
N MET A 4 32.87 16.74 33.44
CA MET A 4 32.14 16.41 32.21
C MET A 4 31.60 14.98 32.24
N LYS A 5 32.36 14.01 32.79
CA LYS A 5 31.88 12.63 33.00
C LYS A 5 30.69 12.57 33.99
N LYS A 6 30.78 13.28 35.12
CA LYS A 6 29.67 13.37 36.10
C LYS A 6 28.43 14.04 35.51
N VAL A 7 28.60 15.10 34.72
CA VAL A 7 27.50 15.79 34.05
C VAL A 7 26.86 14.88 32.99
N HIS A 8 27.68 14.18 32.21
CA HIS A 8 27.20 13.22 31.20
C HIS A 8 26.44 12.04 31.85
N GLU A 9 26.95 11.44 32.93
CA GLU A 9 26.23 10.40 33.69
C GLU A 9 24.92 10.93 34.28
N LYS A 10 24.91 12.17 34.76
CA LYS A 10 23.71 12.79 35.34
C LYS A 10 22.67 13.11 34.26
N ILE A 11 23.10 13.55 33.07
CA ILE A 11 22.24 13.79 31.90
C ILE A 11 21.68 12.47 31.37
N ILE A 12 22.50 11.42 31.24
CA ILE A 12 22.04 10.08 30.87
C ILE A 12 21.05 9.53 31.91
N GLY A 13 21.33 9.72 33.19
CA GLY A 13 20.45 9.33 34.29
C GLY A 13 19.12 10.09 34.28
N LEU A 14 19.14 11.38 33.93
CA LEU A 14 17.95 12.22 33.77
C LEU A 14 17.12 11.83 32.52
N GLY A 15 17.77 11.59 31.39
CA GLY A 15 17.13 11.07 30.16
C GLY A 15 16.41 9.76 30.44
N ARG A 16 17.09 8.81 31.08
CA ARG A 16 16.53 7.50 31.45
C ARG A 16 15.39 7.58 32.47
N LYS A 17 15.33 8.62 33.32
CA LYS A 17 14.20 8.85 34.24
C LYS A 17 12.99 9.47 33.53
N ARG A 18 13.23 10.33 32.53
CA ARG A 18 12.18 10.97 31.73
C ARG A 18 11.50 9.97 30.80
N GLU A 19 12.29 9.17 30.09
CA GLU A 19 11.81 8.09 29.21
C GLU A 19 10.98 7.07 29.99
N ARG A 20 11.44 6.64 31.17
CA ARG A 20 10.67 5.72 32.02
C ARG A 20 9.29 6.24 32.42
N ARG A 21 9.15 7.55 32.70
CA ARG A 21 7.84 8.13 33.01
C ARG A 21 6.94 8.18 31.79
N PHE A 22 7.48 8.54 30.63
CA PHE A 22 6.73 8.58 29.37
C PHE A 22 6.25 7.18 28.97
N LEU A 23 7.14 6.20 29.01
CA LEU A 23 6.87 4.81 28.61
C LEU A 23 5.98 4.07 29.60
N ARG A 24 5.86 4.55 30.85
CA ARG A 24 4.92 4.01 31.84
C ARG A 24 3.49 4.52 31.63
N ASN A 25 3.35 5.73 31.09
CA ASN A 25 2.04 6.37 30.82
C ASN A 25 1.55 6.18 29.38
N THR A 26 2.24 5.37 28.57
CA THR A 26 1.84 5.09 27.19
C THR A 26 0.67 4.11 27.13
N SER A 27 -0.15 4.22 26.09
CA SER A 27 -1.22 3.25 25.78
C SER A 27 -0.69 1.93 25.21
N MET A 28 0.61 1.85 24.88
CA MET A 28 1.24 0.63 24.37
C MET A 28 1.63 -0.31 25.51
N ASP A 29 0.82 -1.34 25.74
CA ASP A 29 1.01 -2.27 26.85
C ASP A 29 2.31 -3.08 26.76
N VAL A 30 2.77 -3.44 25.55
CA VAL A 30 4.05 -4.14 25.33
C VAL A 30 5.25 -3.35 25.89
N LEU A 31 5.22 -2.03 25.77
CA LEU A 31 6.31 -1.16 26.20
C LEU A 31 6.40 -1.06 27.73
N LYS A 32 5.27 -1.26 28.43
CA LYS A 32 5.23 -1.31 29.89
C LYS A 32 5.99 -2.53 30.42
N TYR A 33 5.90 -3.69 29.77
CA TYR A 33 6.62 -4.91 30.18
C TYR A 33 8.13 -4.82 30.00
N VAL A 34 8.61 -4.07 28.98
CA VAL A 34 10.05 -3.90 28.73
C VAL A 34 10.71 -3.01 29.81
N ILE A 35 9.97 -2.06 30.38
CA ILE A 35 10.54 -0.94 31.15
C ILE A 35 10.09 -0.87 32.63
N SER A 36 8.92 -1.41 32.99
CA SER A 36 8.39 -1.26 34.35
C SER A 36 9.11 -2.08 35.41
N ASP A 37 9.66 -3.26 35.08
CA ASP A 37 10.17 -4.18 36.10
C ASP A 37 11.68 -4.40 36.05
N SER A 38 12.37 -4.01 37.12
CA SER A 38 13.80 -4.26 37.32
C SER A 38 14.11 -5.70 37.70
N ASN A 39 13.14 -6.48 38.18
CA ASN A 39 13.33 -7.86 38.62
C ASN A 39 13.12 -8.92 37.53
N LEU A 40 12.69 -8.53 36.33
CA LEU A 40 12.51 -9.47 35.23
C LEU A 40 13.87 -9.90 34.64
N PRO A 41 14.09 -11.20 34.38
CA PRO A 41 15.30 -11.70 33.75
C PRO A 41 15.54 -11.03 32.40
N TRP A 42 16.81 -10.77 32.09
CA TRP A 42 17.22 -10.03 30.90
C TRP A 42 16.69 -10.66 29.60
N TRP A 43 16.63 -12.00 29.53
CA TRP A 43 16.09 -12.74 28.39
C TRP A 43 14.64 -12.38 28.05
N THR A 44 13.79 -12.22 29.06
CA THR A 44 12.38 -11.84 28.86
C THR A 44 12.26 -10.42 28.28
N LYS A 45 13.13 -9.49 28.71
CA LYS A 45 13.18 -8.14 28.14
C LYS A 45 13.60 -8.16 26.68
N LEU A 46 14.59 -8.99 26.33
CA LEU A 46 15.04 -9.15 24.96
C LEU A 46 13.93 -9.72 24.07
N TYR A 47 13.21 -10.73 24.56
CA TYR A 47 12.06 -11.32 23.87
C TYR A 47 10.98 -10.28 23.54
N PHE A 48 10.53 -9.49 24.51
CA PHE A 48 9.53 -8.45 24.27
C PHE A 48 10.02 -7.32 23.36
N THR A 49 11.32 -7.01 23.42
CA THR A 49 11.94 -6.01 22.52
C THR A 49 11.94 -6.50 21.07
N ILE A 50 12.27 -7.79 20.85
CA ILE A 50 12.23 -8.41 19.53
C ILE A 50 10.80 -8.44 18.98
N ILE A 51 9.82 -8.82 19.80
CA ILE A 51 8.41 -8.81 19.40
C ILE A 51 7.96 -7.41 19.02
N PHE A 52 8.28 -6.41 19.83
CA PHE A 52 7.94 -5.02 19.53
C PHE A 52 8.54 -4.56 18.20
N ALA A 53 9.81 -4.87 17.95
CA ALA A 53 10.49 -4.55 16.70
C ALA A 53 9.83 -5.24 15.49
N LEU A 54 9.46 -6.52 15.63
CA LEU A 54 8.76 -7.27 14.58
C LEU A 54 7.39 -6.66 14.27
N VAL A 55 6.61 -6.30 15.29
CA VAL A 55 5.30 -5.67 15.11
C VAL A 55 5.43 -4.34 14.37
N VAL A 56 6.41 -3.51 14.74
CA VAL A 56 6.67 -2.24 14.05
C VAL A 56 7.08 -2.47 12.60
N LEU A 57 7.96 -3.43 12.34
CA LEU A 57 8.41 -3.77 10.98
C LEU A 57 7.23 -4.22 10.10
N VAL A 58 6.36 -5.09 10.62
CA VAL A 58 5.17 -5.56 9.91
C VAL A 58 4.20 -4.41 9.64
N ALA A 59 3.94 -3.55 10.64
CA ALA A 59 3.06 -2.40 10.50
C ALA A 59 3.56 -1.43 9.41
N VAL A 60 4.87 -1.14 9.39
CA VAL A 60 5.47 -0.29 8.36
C VAL A 60 5.34 -0.94 6.98
N ASN A 61 5.62 -2.23 6.84
CA ASN A 61 5.47 -2.93 5.55
C ASN A 61 4.03 -2.90 5.03
N LEU A 62 3.05 -3.12 5.91
CA LEU A 62 1.64 -3.04 5.56
C LEU A 62 1.24 -1.62 5.14
N ALA A 63 1.69 -0.61 5.88
CA ALA A 63 1.41 0.79 5.55
C ALA A 63 1.98 1.18 4.19
N VAL A 64 3.23 0.79 3.89
CA VAL A 64 3.86 1.01 2.58
C VAL A 64 3.10 0.26 1.47
N GLY A 65 2.71 -0.99 1.72
CA GLY A 65 1.92 -1.78 0.78
C GLY A 65 0.58 -1.13 0.42
N ILE A 66 -0.14 -0.61 1.42
CA ILE A 66 -1.40 0.12 1.22
C ILE A 66 -1.15 1.41 0.44
N TYR A 67 -0.10 2.16 0.80
CA TYR A 67 0.25 3.40 0.12
C TYR A 67 0.56 3.17 -1.37
N ASN A 68 1.38 2.16 -1.68
CA ASN A 68 1.71 1.81 -3.06
C ASN A 68 0.47 1.39 -3.86
N LYS A 69 -0.45 0.66 -3.21
CA LYS A 69 -1.71 0.28 -3.85
C LYS A 69 -2.60 1.49 -4.11
N TRP A 70 -2.68 2.42 -3.17
CA TRP A 70 -3.42 3.66 -3.33
C TRP A 70 -2.86 4.51 -4.49
N ASP A 71 -1.53 4.60 -4.62
CA ASP A 71 -0.86 5.29 -5.71
C ASP A 71 -1.09 4.63 -7.08
N SER A 72 -1.03 3.29 -7.13
CA SER A 72 -1.18 2.53 -8.38
C SER A 72 -2.63 2.45 -8.89
N THR A 73 -3.62 2.54 -8.00
CA THR A 73 -5.05 2.48 -8.35
C THR A 73 -5.80 3.70 -7.81
N PRO A 74 -5.61 4.89 -8.40
CA PRO A 74 -6.19 6.13 -7.90
C PRO A 74 -7.72 6.21 -8.11
N VAL A 75 -8.31 5.33 -8.92
CA VAL A 75 -9.75 5.33 -9.24
C VAL A 75 -10.40 4.02 -8.79
N ILE A 76 -11.30 4.11 -7.81
CA ILE A 76 -12.15 3.01 -7.36
C ILE A 76 -13.44 3.07 -8.20
N ILE A 77 -13.63 2.13 -9.13
CA ILE A 77 -14.85 2.05 -9.95
C ILE A 77 -15.87 1.18 -9.19
N GLY A 78 -16.95 1.81 -8.73
CA GLY A 78 -18.12 1.11 -8.19
C GLY A 78 -19.12 0.84 -9.30
N ILE A 79 -19.42 -0.43 -9.58
CA ILE A 79 -20.47 -0.81 -10.52
C ILE A 79 -21.80 -0.72 -9.76
N SER A 80 -22.51 0.40 -9.86
CA SER A 80 -23.88 0.49 -9.35
C SER A 80 -24.79 -0.26 -10.31
N SER A 81 -25.38 -1.38 -9.88
CA SER A 81 -26.41 -2.10 -10.63
C SER A 81 -27.73 -1.32 -10.58
N THR A 82 -27.77 -0.13 -11.18
CA THR A 82 -29.02 0.58 -11.40
C THR A 82 -29.77 -0.19 -12.49
N MET A 83 -30.84 -0.88 -12.08
CA MET A 83 -31.73 -1.59 -13.01
C MET A 83 -32.42 -0.55 -13.87
N THR A 84 -31.92 -0.32 -15.09
CA THR A 84 -32.62 0.48 -16.08
C THR A 84 -33.70 -0.40 -16.72
N PRO A 85 -34.98 0.02 -16.71
CA PRO A 85 -36.03 -0.72 -17.39
C PRO A 85 -35.73 -0.78 -18.90
N ILE A 86 -36.08 -1.90 -19.54
CA ILE A 86 -35.71 -2.21 -20.93
C ILE A 86 -36.15 -1.11 -21.92
N ASN A 87 -37.23 -0.40 -21.62
CA ASN A 87 -37.77 0.70 -22.43
C ASN A 87 -36.94 2.00 -22.40
N GLN A 88 -35.98 2.14 -21.47
CA GLN A 88 -35.10 3.31 -21.34
C GLN A 88 -33.71 3.10 -21.97
N ILE A 89 -33.42 1.88 -22.43
CA ILE A 89 -32.14 1.55 -23.05
C ILE A 89 -32.23 1.92 -24.55
N PRO A 90 -31.39 2.84 -25.06
CA PRO A 90 -31.43 3.19 -26.48
C PRO A 90 -31.02 2.00 -27.34
N PHE A 91 -31.66 1.85 -28.50
CA PHE A 91 -31.28 0.81 -29.45
C PHE A 91 -29.82 1.02 -29.91
N PRO A 92 -28.96 -0.01 -29.88
CA PRO A 92 -27.55 0.15 -30.22
C PRO A 92 -27.37 0.42 -31.71
N ALA A 93 -26.26 1.06 -32.06
CA ALA A 93 -25.85 1.15 -33.46
C ALA A 93 -25.45 -0.25 -33.95
N ILE A 94 -26.13 -0.74 -35.00
CA ILE A 94 -25.80 -2.00 -35.65
C ILE A 94 -24.99 -1.72 -36.91
N THR A 95 -23.73 -2.13 -36.91
CA THR A 95 -22.86 -2.07 -38.10
C THR A 95 -22.82 -3.45 -38.75
N VAL A 96 -23.31 -3.55 -39.98
CA VAL A 96 -23.25 -4.79 -40.78
C VAL A 96 -22.25 -4.62 -41.91
N CYS A 97 -21.19 -5.42 -41.88
CA CYS A 97 -20.19 -5.47 -42.94
C CYS A 97 -20.25 -6.81 -43.67
N ASN A 98 -20.02 -6.79 -44.98
CA ASN A 98 -19.82 -8.02 -45.73
C ASN A 98 -18.44 -8.62 -45.37
N MET A 99 -18.35 -9.94 -45.20
CA MET A 99 -17.06 -10.63 -45.04
C MET A 99 -16.19 -10.53 -46.29
N ASN A 100 -16.82 -10.33 -47.46
CA ASN A 100 -16.08 -10.07 -48.67
C ASN A 100 -15.50 -8.65 -48.64
N GLN A 101 -14.17 -8.57 -48.56
CA GLN A 101 -13.41 -7.33 -48.46
C GLN A 101 -13.49 -6.48 -49.74
N ALA A 102 -13.63 -7.12 -50.91
CA ALA A 102 -13.64 -6.43 -52.18
C ALA A 102 -14.65 -7.02 -53.16
N LYS A 103 -15.37 -6.15 -53.87
CA LYS A 103 -16.23 -6.59 -54.98
C LYS A 103 -15.35 -6.97 -56.16
N LYS A 104 -15.45 -8.21 -56.65
CA LYS A 104 -14.71 -8.71 -57.83
C LYS A 104 -14.80 -7.76 -59.04
N SER A 105 -16.00 -7.23 -59.30
CA SER A 105 -16.25 -6.28 -60.40
C SER A 105 -15.47 -4.95 -60.28
N LYS A 106 -15.04 -4.58 -59.07
CA LYS A 106 -14.26 -3.36 -58.81
C LYS A 106 -12.74 -3.61 -58.82
N VAL A 107 -12.29 -4.85 -58.65
CA VAL A 107 -10.85 -5.18 -58.59
C VAL A 107 -10.31 -5.89 -59.83
N GLN A 108 -11.17 -6.40 -60.71
CA GLN A 108 -10.74 -7.19 -61.87
C GLN A 108 -9.83 -6.44 -62.86
N HIS A 109 -9.91 -5.11 -62.91
CA HIS A 109 -9.07 -4.28 -63.78
C HIS A 109 -7.78 -3.80 -63.11
N LEU A 110 -7.59 -4.10 -61.82
CA LEU A 110 -6.45 -3.67 -61.04
C LEU A 110 -5.37 -4.75 -61.07
N LYS A 111 -4.11 -4.32 -61.28
CA LYS A 111 -2.97 -5.26 -61.29
C LYS A 111 -2.65 -5.70 -59.87
N PRO A 112 -2.41 -7.00 -59.62
CA PRO A 112 -1.93 -7.48 -58.32
C PRO A 112 -0.67 -6.73 -57.89
N GLY A 113 -0.65 -6.19 -56.67
CA GLY A 113 0.47 -5.42 -56.12
C GLY A 113 0.50 -3.93 -56.47
N SER A 114 -0.52 -3.41 -57.17
CA SER A 114 -0.69 -1.96 -57.36
C SER A 114 -1.29 -1.29 -56.13
N LEU A 115 -1.03 0.01 -55.95
CA LEU A 115 -1.54 0.80 -54.81
C LEU A 115 -3.07 0.81 -54.72
N GLY A 116 -3.78 0.59 -55.83
CA GLY A 116 -5.24 0.44 -55.86
C GLY A 116 -5.77 -0.96 -55.58
N TYR A 117 -4.91 -2.00 -55.57
CA TYR A 117 -5.29 -3.41 -55.34
C TYR A 117 -5.21 -3.82 -53.86
N ALA A 118 -4.61 -2.97 -53.01
CA ALA A 118 -4.43 -3.20 -51.58
C ALA A 118 -5.66 -2.79 -50.75
#